data_AF-A0A954ZMY2-F1
#
_entry.id   AF-A0A954ZMY2-F1
#
_cell.length_a   1.000
_cell.length_b   1.000
_cell.length_c   1.000
_cell.angle_alpha   90.00
_cell.angle_beta   90.00
_cell.angle_gamma   90.00
#
_symmetry.space_group_name_H-M   'P 1'
#
loop_
_entity.id
_entity.type
_entity.pdbx_description
1 polymer ?
#
loop_
_entity_poly.entity_id
_entity_poly.type
_entity_poly.pdbx_seq_one_letter_code
_entity_poly.pdbx_strand_id
1 'polypeptide(L)'
;MKHALTTVLALGAGTATAQPFTIESSTIDAGGGTLSSSTYTLSGTIGQPDAGVTLQSANFTLRGGFWTSGDTPTRLCADQNGDGIVSPADFSAWVANYNIQDPRADTNQDGFITPADFSAWVAAFNQGVNGPVCPN
;
A
#
# COMPACT_ATOMS: atom_id res chain seq x y z
N MET A 1 35.83 -76.06 45.02
CA MET A 1 34.58 -75.59 44.40
C MET A 1 34.74 -74.11 44.09
N LYS A 2 34.72 -73.76 42.81
CA LYS A 2 35.13 -72.45 42.27
C LYS A 2 34.01 -71.43 42.51
N HIS A 3 34.27 -70.36 43.26
CA HIS A 3 33.31 -69.27 43.42
C HIS A 3 33.71 -68.16 42.43
N ALA A 4 33.00 -68.11 41.31
CA ALA A 4 33.14 -67.07 40.30
C ALA A 4 32.55 -65.78 40.86
N LEU A 5 33.39 -64.75 41.00
CA LEU A 5 32.99 -63.42 41.43
C LEU A 5 32.55 -62.63 40.18
N THR A 6 31.25 -62.43 40.01
CA THR A 6 30.66 -61.69 38.88
C THR A 6 30.64 -60.20 39.20
N THR A 7 31.46 -59.40 38.52
CA THR A 7 31.46 -57.94 38.63
C THR A 7 30.31 -57.36 37.83
N VAL A 8 29.40 -56.63 38.49
CA VAL A 8 28.33 -55.83 37.85
C VAL A 8 28.91 -54.47 37.46
N LEU A 9 28.94 -54.16 36.16
CA LEU A 9 29.32 -52.84 35.65
C LEU A 9 28.07 -51.95 35.59
N ALA A 10 27.95 -50.99 36.51
CA ALA A 10 26.89 -49.99 36.48
C ALA A 10 27.22 -48.92 35.43
N LEU A 11 26.46 -48.87 34.33
CA LEU A 11 26.53 -47.76 33.38
C LEU A 11 25.81 -46.54 33.99
N GLY A 12 26.57 -45.52 34.37
CA GLY A 12 26.02 -44.23 34.78
C GLY A 12 25.49 -43.47 33.57
N ALA A 13 24.19 -43.19 33.54
CA ALA A 13 23.61 -42.24 32.59
C ALA A 13 24.02 -40.82 33.01
N GLY A 14 24.92 -40.19 32.25
CA GLY A 14 25.27 -38.78 32.46
C GLY A 14 24.06 -37.88 32.24
N THR A 15 23.83 -36.91 33.12
CA THR A 15 22.80 -35.88 32.95
C THR A 15 23.15 -34.98 31.77
N ALA A 16 22.30 -34.94 30.75
CA ALA A 16 22.43 -33.98 29.65
C ALA A 16 22.02 -32.58 30.14
N THR A 17 23.00 -31.71 30.39
CA THR A 17 22.75 -30.30 30.70
C THR A 17 22.46 -29.56 29.40
N ALA A 18 21.27 -28.95 29.28
CA ALA A 18 20.94 -28.09 28.15
C ALA A 18 21.79 -26.80 28.21
N GLN A 19 22.13 -26.25 27.04
CA GLN A 19 22.86 -24.98 26.97
C GLN A 19 21.96 -23.86 27.51
N PRO A 20 22.51 -22.82 28.16
CA PRO A 20 21.75 -21.67 28.64
C PRO A 20 21.41 -20.73 27.48
N PHE A 21 20.54 -21.16 26.57
CA PHE A 21 20.01 -20.30 25.54
C PHE A 21 18.88 -19.45 26.11
N THR A 22 19.11 -18.15 26.19
CA THR A 22 18.04 -17.18 26.47
C THR A 22 17.52 -16.66 25.13
N ILE A 23 16.21 -16.76 24.93
CA ILE A 23 15.56 -16.02 23.83
C ILE A 23 15.31 -14.61 24.36
N GLU A 24 16.09 -13.64 23.89
CA GLU A 24 15.85 -12.23 24.16
C GLU A 24 14.70 -11.75 23.27
N SER A 25 13.55 -11.42 23.87
CA SER A 25 12.44 -10.80 23.14
C SER A 25 12.55 -9.29 23.17
N SER A 26 12.44 -8.64 22.02
CA SER A 26 12.25 -7.19 21.90
C SER A 26 10.96 -6.90 21.14
N THR A 27 10.34 -5.76 21.43
CA THR A 27 9.25 -5.19 20.62
C THR A 27 9.73 -3.84 20.12
N ILE A 28 9.53 -3.57 18.83
CA ILE A 28 9.73 -2.24 18.24
C ILE A 28 8.33 -1.63 18.14
N ASP A 29 8.02 -0.68 19.02
CA ASP A 29 6.79 0.09 18.89
C ASP A 29 6.88 0.98 17.65
N ALA A 30 5.80 1.04 16.87
CA ALA A 30 5.73 1.92 15.71
C ALA A 30 5.72 3.39 16.16
N GLY A 31 6.51 4.24 15.49
CA GLY A 31 6.58 5.68 15.77
C GLY A 31 7.10 6.47 14.57
N GLY A 32 6.97 7.79 14.59
CA GLY A 32 7.51 8.68 13.56
C GLY A 32 7.38 10.15 13.93
N GLY A 33 8.13 11.00 13.24
CA GLY A 33 8.15 12.43 13.53
C GLY A 33 9.03 13.24 12.58
N THR A 34 8.91 14.55 12.70
CA THR A 34 9.68 15.52 11.93
C THR A 34 10.73 16.17 12.82
N LEU A 35 11.99 15.97 12.47
CA LEU A 35 13.15 16.62 13.07
C LEU A 35 13.45 17.87 12.25
N SER A 36 13.24 19.04 12.85
CA SER A 36 13.53 20.32 12.20
C SER A 36 14.70 21.03 12.85
N SER A 37 15.55 21.60 12.00
CA SER A 37 16.55 22.61 12.31
C SER A 37 16.20 23.90 11.56
N SER A 38 16.98 24.95 11.75
CA SER A 38 16.83 26.20 10.99
C SER A 38 16.99 26.05 9.47
N THR A 39 17.66 24.98 9.02
CA THR A 39 18.09 24.83 7.61
C THR A 39 17.54 23.56 6.95
N TYR A 40 17.29 22.52 7.75
CA TYR A 40 16.83 21.22 7.26
C TYR A 40 15.68 20.69 8.10
N THR A 41 14.78 20.02 7.41
CA THR A 41 13.72 19.23 8.03
C THR A 41 13.83 17.80 7.53
N LEU A 42 13.91 16.85 8.46
CA LEU A 42 13.99 15.41 8.20
C LEU A 42 12.80 14.74 8.85
N SER A 43 11.94 14.11 8.05
CA SER A 43 10.83 13.29 8.56
C SER A 43 11.19 11.81 8.48
N GLY A 44 10.77 11.01 9.45
CA GLY A 44 11.06 9.57 9.50
C GLY A 44 10.04 8.79 10.35
N THR A 45 9.92 7.48 10.10
CA THR A 45 9.16 6.52 10.92
C THR A 45 10.01 5.30 11.27
N ILE A 46 9.83 4.74 12.48
CA ILE A 46 10.42 3.50 12.97
C ILE A 46 9.29 2.46 13.11
N GLY A 47 9.45 1.28 12.52
CA GLY A 47 8.46 0.19 12.58
C GLY A 47 7.25 0.39 11.67
N GLN A 48 7.33 -0.07 10.41
CA GLN A 48 6.23 0.00 9.45
C GLN A 48 5.56 -1.37 9.29
N PRO A 49 4.22 -1.49 9.45
CA PRO A 49 3.53 -2.72 9.12
C PRO A 49 3.59 -2.98 7.60
N ASP A 50 4.10 -4.16 7.21
CA ASP A 50 4.13 -4.69 5.83
C ASP A 50 2.73 -5.12 5.31
N ALA A 51 1.66 -4.61 5.93
CA ALA A 51 0.32 -4.90 5.45
C ALA A 51 0.01 -3.95 4.29
N GLY A 52 -0.25 -4.54 3.11
CA GLY A 52 -0.28 -3.91 1.79
C GLY A 52 -1.03 -2.58 1.61
N VAL A 53 -0.85 -2.01 0.43
CA VAL A 53 -1.15 -0.62 0.01
C VAL A 53 -2.50 -0.02 0.46
N THR A 54 -3.55 -0.82 0.69
CA THR A 54 -4.78 -0.35 1.35
C THR A 54 -5.54 -1.53 1.95
N LEU A 55 -5.81 -1.48 3.26
CA LEU A 55 -6.79 -2.33 3.91
C LEU A 55 -8.14 -1.60 3.90
N GLN A 56 -9.14 -2.18 3.26
CA GLN A 56 -10.49 -1.60 3.12
C GLN A 56 -11.53 -2.44 3.87
N SER A 57 -12.44 -1.74 4.53
CA SER A 57 -13.71 -2.20 5.09
C SER A 57 -14.82 -1.35 4.48
N ALA A 58 -16.09 -1.75 4.64
CA ALA A 58 -17.25 -1.00 4.16
C ALA A 58 -17.26 0.47 4.61
N ASN A 59 -16.66 0.79 5.76
CA ASN A 59 -16.69 2.13 6.35
C ASN A 59 -15.31 2.73 6.65
N PHE A 60 -14.22 1.97 6.48
CA PHE A 60 -12.89 2.42 6.91
C PHE A 60 -11.81 2.00 5.92
N THR A 61 -10.90 2.93 5.68
CA THR A 61 -9.74 2.76 4.82
C THR A 61 -8.50 2.98 5.66
N LEU A 62 -7.67 1.96 5.80
CA LEU A 62 -6.38 2.04 6.46
C LEU A 62 -5.27 1.90 5.41
N ARG A 63 -4.40 2.90 5.32
CA ARG A 63 -3.31 2.96 4.35
C ARG A 63 -1.99 2.82 5.10
N GLY A 64 -1.25 1.75 4.83
CA GLY A 64 0.06 1.49 5.43
C GLY A 64 1.19 1.97 4.51
N GLY A 65 2.24 2.57 5.07
CA GLY A 65 3.43 3.02 4.34
C GLY A 65 3.92 4.42 4.74
N PHE A 66 5.24 4.64 4.70
CA PHE A 66 5.91 5.93 4.97
C PHE A 66 5.71 6.94 3.82
N TRP A 67 5.33 6.42 2.64
CA TRP A 67 5.12 7.16 1.40
C TRP A 67 3.91 6.61 0.64
N THR A 68 2.75 6.48 1.27
CA THR A 68 1.54 6.22 0.47
C THR A 68 1.18 7.50 -0.27
N SER A 69 1.85 7.78 -1.39
CA SER A 69 1.27 8.53 -2.50
C SER A 69 0.11 7.69 -3.06
N GLY A 70 -0.91 7.49 -2.25
CA GLY A 70 -2.11 6.78 -2.68
C GLY A 70 -3.33 7.69 -2.66
N ASP A 71 -3.14 8.99 -2.67
CA ASP A 71 -3.72 9.62 -3.84
C ASP A 71 -2.76 9.31 -5.00
N THR A 72 -3.08 8.30 -5.80
CA THR A 72 -2.92 8.53 -7.24
C THR A 72 -3.64 9.84 -7.45
N PRO A 73 -2.95 10.95 -7.80
CA PRO A 73 -3.56 12.26 -7.74
C PRO A 73 -4.89 12.17 -8.46
N THR A 74 -5.99 12.35 -7.74
CA THR A 74 -7.31 12.11 -8.30
C THR A 74 -7.68 13.34 -9.09
N ARG A 75 -8.06 13.17 -10.35
CA ARG A 75 -8.60 14.24 -11.17
C ARG A 75 -10.10 14.10 -11.27
N LEU A 76 -10.80 15.17 -11.63
CA LEU A 76 -12.17 15.03 -12.10
C LEU A 76 -12.13 14.17 -13.37
N CYS A 77 -12.99 13.16 -13.48
CA CYS A 77 -13.03 12.31 -14.67
C CYS A 77 -13.25 13.13 -15.96
N ALA A 78 -13.92 14.28 -15.84
CA ALA A 78 -14.12 15.22 -16.94
C ALA A 78 -12.89 16.09 -17.26
N ASP A 79 -12.00 16.36 -16.29
CA ASP A 79 -10.74 17.08 -16.48
C ASP A 79 -9.73 16.13 -17.12
N GLN A 80 -9.50 16.24 -18.42
CA GLN A 80 -8.73 15.26 -19.19
C GLN A 80 -7.29 15.69 -19.46
N ASN A 81 -7.01 16.98 -19.29
CA ASN A 81 -5.67 17.55 -19.42
C ASN A 81 -4.95 17.71 -18.06
N GLY A 82 -5.66 17.57 -16.94
CA GLY A 82 -5.13 17.63 -15.58
C GLY A 82 -4.84 19.05 -15.10
N ASP A 83 -5.49 20.07 -15.67
CA ASP A 83 -5.28 21.48 -15.29
C ASP A 83 -6.13 21.91 -14.07
N GLY A 84 -6.97 21.02 -13.56
CA GLY A 84 -7.79 21.22 -12.37
C GLY A 84 -9.11 21.93 -12.63
N ILE A 85 -9.47 22.21 -13.89
CA ILE A 85 -10.74 22.83 -14.26
C ILE A 85 -11.48 22.01 -15.31
N VAL A 86 -12.80 21.84 -15.14
CA VAL A 86 -13.64 21.23 -16.18
C VAL A 86 -14.05 22.32 -17.17
N SER A 87 -13.50 22.27 -18.38
CA SER A 87 -13.63 23.29 -19.41
C SER A 87 -13.72 22.69 -20.82
N PRO A 88 -14.12 23.46 -21.85
CA PRO A 88 -14.15 22.95 -23.22
C PRO A 88 -12.79 22.43 -23.73
N ALA A 89 -11.66 22.79 -23.12
CA ALA A 89 -10.35 22.24 -23.46
C ALA A 89 -10.26 20.73 -23.18
N ASP A 90 -11.03 20.23 -22.21
CA ASP A 90 -11.07 18.81 -21.87
C ASP A 90 -11.68 17.95 -22.95
N PHE A 91 -12.58 18.49 -23.78
CA PHE A 91 -13.13 17.74 -24.90
C PHE A 91 -12.03 17.37 -25.90
N SER A 92 -11.17 18.33 -26.24
CA SER A 92 -10.02 18.07 -27.13
C SER A 92 -9.03 17.09 -26.51
N ALA A 93 -8.79 17.20 -25.20
CA ALA A 93 -7.94 16.26 -24.48
C ALA A 93 -8.55 14.84 -24.43
N TRP A 94 -9.85 14.71 -24.18
CA TRP A 94 -10.57 13.43 -24.19
C TRP A 94 -10.46 12.75 -25.55
N VAL A 95 -10.68 13.48 -26.64
CA VAL A 95 -10.55 12.94 -28.01
C VAL A 95 -9.12 12.48 -28.29
N ALA A 96 -8.12 13.22 -27.84
CA ALA A 96 -6.72 12.81 -27.97
C ALA A 96 -6.43 11.51 -27.21
N ASN A 97 -6.87 11.43 -25.94
CA ASN A 97 -6.72 10.26 -25.08
C ASN A 97 -7.41 9.03 -25.67
N TYR A 98 -8.64 9.18 -26.17
CA TYR A 98 -9.41 8.10 -26.81
C TYR A 98 -8.70 7.54 -28.04
N ASN A 99 -8.16 8.40 -28.91
CA ASN A 99 -7.49 7.99 -30.15
C ASN A 99 -6.18 7.22 -29.91
N ILE A 100 -5.51 7.44 -28.78
CA ILE A 100 -4.29 6.73 -28.40
C ILE A 100 -4.53 5.57 -27.43
N GLN A 101 -5.80 5.27 -27.12
CA GLN A 101 -6.18 4.29 -26.09
C GLN A 101 -5.53 4.55 -24.73
N ASP A 102 -5.43 5.82 -24.33
CA ASP A 102 -4.95 6.19 -23.01
C ASP A 102 -6.00 5.78 -21.95
N PRO A 103 -5.61 5.05 -20.88
CA PRO A 103 -6.50 4.70 -19.76
C PRO A 103 -7.24 5.90 -19.14
N ARG A 104 -6.78 7.14 -19.31
CA ARG A 104 -7.50 8.35 -18.90
C ARG A 104 -8.84 8.53 -19.61
N ALA A 105 -9.01 7.99 -20.81
CA ALA A 105 -10.27 8.03 -21.54
C ALA A 105 -11.33 7.12 -20.92
N ASP A 106 -10.94 6.09 -20.17
CA ASP A 106 -11.85 5.22 -19.40
C ASP A 106 -12.46 6.02 -18.23
N THR A 107 -13.62 6.61 -18.51
CA THR A 107 -14.28 7.57 -17.62
C THR A 107 -15.31 6.85 -16.73
N ASN A 108 -15.84 5.72 -17.20
CA ASN A 108 -16.75 4.89 -16.42
C ASN A 108 -16.01 3.88 -15.51
N GLN A 109 -14.69 3.77 -15.65
CA GLN A 109 -13.79 2.91 -14.88
C GLN A 109 -14.14 1.42 -15.00
N ASP A 110 -14.61 0.99 -16.18
CA ASP A 110 -14.94 -0.41 -16.44
C ASP A 110 -13.74 -1.23 -16.96
N GLY A 111 -12.60 -0.58 -17.18
CA GLY A 111 -11.35 -1.18 -17.64
C GLY A 111 -11.22 -1.26 -19.16
N PHE A 112 -12.21 -0.77 -19.91
CA PHE A 112 -12.21 -0.78 -21.37
C PHE A 112 -12.51 0.60 -21.94
N ILE A 113 -11.63 1.08 -22.82
CA ILE A 113 -11.86 2.34 -23.55
C ILE A 113 -12.82 2.06 -24.71
N THR A 114 -14.06 2.50 -24.58
CA THR A 114 -15.16 2.25 -25.51
C THR A 114 -15.99 3.52 -25.76
N PRO A 115 -16.91 3.52 -26.75
CA PRO A 115 -17.84 4.63 -26.91
C PRO A 115 -18.75 4.89 -25.69
N ALA A 116 -18.86 3.95 -24.74
CA ALA A 116 -19.59 4.16 -23.49
C ALA A 116 -18.92 5.23 -22.61
N ASP A 117 -17.60 5.36 -22.68
CA ASP A 117 -16.83 6.37 -21.95
C ASP A 117 -17.18 7.79 -22.35
N PHE A 118 -17.52 8.00 -23.62
CA PHE A 118 -17.95 9.32 -24.07
C PHE A 118 -19.22 9.76 -23.34
N SER A 119 -20.16 8.82 -23.17
CA SER A 119 -21.41 9.09 -22.46
C SER A 119 -21.16 9.38 -20.98
N ALA A 120 -20.23 8.64 -20.36
CA ALA A 120 -19.80 8.90 -18.98
C ALA A 120 -19.09 10.25 -18.83
N TRP A 121 -18.23 10.62 -19.80
CA TRP A 121 -17.53 11.90 -19.82
C TRP A 121 -18.51 13.07 -19.96
N VAL A 122 -19.51 12.98 -20.84
CA VAL A 122 -20.56 14.01 -20.95
C VAL A 122 -21.33 14.16 -19.64
N ALA A 123 -21.67 13.05 -18.97
CA ALA A 123 -22.34 13.09 -17.69
C ALA A 123 -21.48 13.76 -16.60
N ALA A 124 -20.18 13.46 -16.55
CA ALA A 124 -19.23 14.08 -15.63
C ALA A 124 -19.02 15.57 -15.95
N PHE A 125 -18.90 15.94 -17.23
CA PHE A 125 -18.71 17.31 -17.68
C PHE A 125 -19.87 18.22 -17.24
N ASN A 126 -21.11 17.74 -17.36
CA ASN A 126 -22.30 18.47 -16.93
C ASN A 126 -22.37 18.69 -15.40
N GLN A 127 -21.60 17.93 -14.62
CA GLN A 127 -21.49 18.10 -13.17
C GLN A 127 -20.34 19.05 -12.77
N GLY A 128 -19.42 19.36 -13.69
CA GLY A 128 -18.28 20.24 -13.45
C GLY A 128 -17.44 19.79 -12.25
N VAL A 129 -17.21 20.71 -11.31
CA VAL A 129 -16.44 20.44 -10.07
C VAL A 129 -17.10 19.43 -9.12
N ASN A 130 -18.40 19.14 -9.30
CA ASN A 130 -19.11 18.12 -8.53
C ASN A 130 -19.11 16.74 -9.21
N GLY A 131 -18.38 16.60 -10.32
CA GLY A 131 -18.27 15.36 -11.08
C GLY A 131 -17.53 14.24 -10.33
N PRO A 132 -17.64 12.99 -10.82
CA PRO A 132 -16.87 11.87 -10.30
C PRO A 132 -15.36 12.10 -10.49
N VAL A 133 -14.57 11.48 -9.61
CA VAL A 133 -13.10 11.51 -9.68
C VAL A 133 -12.53 10.22 -10.24
N CYS A 134 -11.48 10.34 -11.04
CA CYS A 134 -10.76 9.26 -11.70
C CYS A 134 -9.29 9.28 -11.29
N PRO A 135 -8.59 8.13 -11.32
CA PRO A 135 -7.15 8.09 -11.20
C PRO A 135 -6.46 8.93 -12.31
N ASN A 136 -5.34 9.59 -11.99
CA ASN A 136 -4.50 10.29 -12.98
C ASN A 136 -3.67 9.36 -13.86
#